data_AF-A0A812SP73-F1
#
_entry.id   AF-A0A812SP73-F1
#
_cell.length_a   1.000
_cell.length_b   1.000
_cell.length_c   1.000
_cell.angle_alpha   90.00
_cell.angle_beta   90.00
_cell.angle_gamma   90.00
#
_symmetry.space_group_name_H-M   'P 1'
#
loop_
_entity.id
_entity.type
_entity.pdbx_description
1 polymer ?
#
loop_
_entity_poly.entity_id
_entity_poly.type
_entity_poly.pdbx_seq_one_letter_code
_entity_poly.pdbx_strand_id
1 'polypeptide(L)'
;MDVASTEQGDCLNGVSSFHLRTDFVDQILESGCTRNDSFYVIEPVVIRARSRNVLCPRTQKMGSSYVDSLTGAEHVGRSDYMLSYSWGYEVGDVVAALSNHCDSEHHDHKGTYYWICCLCINQHRVVEVRERGEEVPFEDFRSEFRSRVHGIGRVLALMSPWDKPVYVTRAWCVFELFTALSEESCKLTVVMPPSEVQRFCSSISEGAFTSYLWFALEQLDLRTAEASVASDKEMILQAAQNSVGLDELNQVVRQKLLSWLAGAACTECRDQLSRGCLVGDAAATTVSETANLLHRLGRFDDAYKLLSASRDAAFTTGDAGTIEKANLWRVTGKNYDYLGQNGEAADAFHRASEMLRLLGQLESHDGAAVLTCIAANLQEMGRVEESLTNYRKAWEIRQACGSERSLDASDLLAMMGVAECRLGSGEGLKHAQEAKDLRIQLGQLNNPHGAYVLQQLGVCYFMLGDFQAALDEFEASKDILQKTSSLQTPQGASVVQRAARCFCKLGDFRRELELLWQARKLLEDANQLHSKSGVLVLLDLGSALLDCQQDDEAKKVLELAERICTENRIGSTLSELVQDRLKVLRKTRYCIVS
;
A
#
# COMPACT_ATOMS: atom_id res chain seq x y z
N MET A 1 -23.43 -29.36 -30.96
CA MET A 1 -23.90 -28.87 -29.66
C MET A 1 -23.88 -30.06 -28.70
N ASP A 2 -23.29 -29.83 -27.52
CA ASP A 2 -23.32 -30.68 -26.32
C ASP A 2 -22.36 -31.89 -26.19
N VAL A 3 -21.05 -31.68 -26.39
CA VAL A 3 -20.01 -32.52 -25.75
C VAL A 3 -18.80 -31.70 -25.26
N ALA A 4 -18.55 -30.51 -25.80
CA ALA A 4 -17.38 -29.68 -25.44
C ALA A 4 -17.55 -28.77 -24.20
N SER A 5 -18.77 -28.63 -23.64
CA SER A 5 -19.03 -27.72 -22.51
C SER A 5 -18.77 -28.34 -21.14
N THR A 6 -18.78 -29.67 -21.02
CA THR A 6 -18.52 -30.38 -19.76
C THR A 6 -17.03 -30.61 -19.49
N GLU A 7 -16.19 -30.73 -20.52
CA GLU A 7 -14.75 -31.03 -20.36
C GLU A 7 -13.92 -29.86 -19.79
N GLN A 8 -14.35 -28.62 -19.99
CA GLN A 8 -13.68 -27.45 -19.36
C GLN A 8 -14.11 -27.23 -17.89
N GLY A 9 -15.28 -27.74 -17.48
CA GLY A 9 -15.83 -27.56 -16.13
C GLY A 9 -15.04 -28.29 -15.05
N ASP A 10 -14.69 -29.55 -15.28
CA ASP A 10 -14.00 -30.41 -14.29
C ASP A 10 -12.50 -30.09 -14.13
N CYS A 11 -11.94 -29.28 -15.02
CA CYS A 11 -10.54 -28.86 -14.95
C CYS A 11 -10.34 -27.65 -14.02
N LEU A 12 -11.43 -27.07 -13.51
CA LEU A 12 -11.45 -25.93 -12.59
C LEU A 12 -12.02 -26.31 -11.22
N ASN A 13 -12.07 -27.60 -10.88
CA ASN A 13 -12.44 -28.04 -9.55
C ASN A 13 -11.32 -27.77 -8.54
N GLY A 14 -11.72 -27.40 -7.33
CA GLY A 14 -10.85 -27.09 -6.21
C GLY A 14 -11.30 -27.81 -4.94
N VAL A 15 -10.43 -27.73 -3.93
CA VAL A 15 -10.65 -28.34 -2.63
C VAL A 15 -11.16 -27.27 -1.67
N SER A 16 -12.16 -27.60 -0.85
CA SER A 16 -12.75 -26.64 0.07
C SER A 16 -11.78 -26.23 1.19
N SER A 17 -11.95 -25.01 1.72
CA SER A 17 -11.24 -24.58 2.94
C SER A 17 -11.43 -25.56 4.10
N PHE A 18 -12.65 -26.10 4.23
CA PHE A 18 -13.01 -27.10 5.23
C PHE A 18 -12.17 -28.37 5.07
N HIS A 19 -12.14 -29.00 3.90
CA HIS A 19 -11.37 -30.22 3.68
C HIS A 19 -9.87 -30.01 3.92
N LEU A 20 -9.33 -28.86 3.49
CA LEU A 20 -7.93 -28.52 3.70
C LEU A 20 -7.54 -28.43 5.17
N ARG A 21 -8.43 -27.93 6.04
CA ARG A 21 -8.15 -27.74 7.47
C ARG A 21 -8.51 -28.95 8.34
N THR A 22 -9.31 -29.89 7.83
CA THR A 22 -9.68 -31.14 8.49
C THR A 22 -8.98 -32.32 7.83
N ASP A 23 -9.65 -32.97 6.89
CA ASP A 23 -9.31 -34.27 6.32
C ASP A 23 -7.92 -34.27 5.70
N PHE A 24 -7.52 -33.20 5.00
CA PHE A 24 -6.22 -33.13 4.37
C PHE A 24 -5.08 -33.10 5.40
N VAL A 25 -5.22 -32.34 6.48
CA VAL A 25 -4.22 -32.32 7.56
C VAL A 25 -4.16 -33.66 8.26
N ASP A 26 -5.31 -34.28 8.55
CA ASP A 26 -5.36 -35.60 9.16
C ASP A 26 -4.66 -36.65 8.29
N GLN A 27 -4.87 -36.61 6.96
CA GLN A 27 -4.20 -37.50 6.02
C GLN A 27 -2.67 -37.33 5.99
N ILE A 28 -2.17 -36.11 6.20
CA ILE A 28 -0.73 -35.83 6.30
C ILE A 28 -0.16 -36.44 7.59
N LEU A 29 -0.85 -36.27 8.71
CA LEU A 29 -0.41 -36.80 10.00
C LEU A 29 -0.44 -38.35 10.00
N GLU A 30 -1.46 -38.94 9.40
CA GLU A 30 -1.60 -40.40 9.24
C GLU A 30 -0.48 -41.03 8.40
N SER A 31 0.07 -40.30 7.43
CA SER A 31 1.19 -40.80 6.61
C SER A 31 2.55 -40.72 7.31
N GLY A 32 2.60 -40.22 8.55
CA GLY A 32 3.84 -39.96 9.29
C GLY A 32 4.53 -38.65 8.92
N CYS A 33 3.88 -37.79 8.12
CA CYS A 33 4.34 -36.45 7.83
C CYS A 33 3.86 -35.46 8.91
N THR A 34 4.40 -34.25 8.87
CA THR A 34 4.08 -33.16 9.80
C THR A 34 3.54 -31.96 9.04
N ARG A 35 2.94 -31.02 9.77
CA ARG A 35 2.48 -29.74 9.19
C ARG A 35 3.63 -28.87 8.66
N ASN A 36 4.87 -29.14 9.09
CA ASN A 36 6.05 -28.39 8.69
C ASN A 36 6.72 -29.00 7.44
N ASP A 37 6.24 -30.15 6.97
CA ASP A 37 6.73 -30.72 5.72
C ASP A 37 6.28 -29.87 4.54
N SER A 38 7.14 -29.82 3.51
CA SER A 38 6.84 -29.10 2.27
C SER A 38 5.94 -29.92 1.34
N PHE A 39 5.36 -29.26 0.35
CA PHE A 39 4.59 -29.96 -0.69
C PHE A 39 5.45 -30.94 -1.50
N TYR A 40 6.76 -30.72 -1.63
CA TYR A 40 7.67 -31.70 -2.24
C TYR A 40 7.72 -33.03 -1.45
N VAL A 41 7.58 -32.98 -0.12
CA VAL A 41 7.63 -34.16 0.75
C VAL A 41 6.30 -34.90 0.73
N ILE A 42 5.18 -34.18 0.87
CA ILE A 42 3.86 -34.81 0.98
C ILE A 42 3.28 -35.27 -0.38
N GLU A 43 3.78 -34.74 -1.50
CA GLU A 43 3.30 -35.10 -2.84
C GLU A 43 3.32 -36.62 -3.10
N PRO A 44 4.45 -37.33 -2.98
CA PRO A 44 4.51 -38.77 -3.28
C PRO A 44 3.75 -39.63 -2.26
N VAL A 45 3.77 -39.26 -0.99
CA VAL A 45 3.33 -40.11 0.14
C VAL A 45 1.91 -39.84 0.63
N VAL A 46 1.37 -38.65 0.35
CA VAL A 46 -0.02 -38.27 0.66
C VAL A 46 -0.81 -38.09 -0.63
N ILE A 47 -0.44 -37.10 -1.44
CA ILE A 47 -1.27 -36.61 -2.57
C ILE A 47 -1.43 -37.69 -3.64
N ARG A 48 -0.32 -38.22 -4.17
CA ARG A 48 -0.36 -39.32 -5.15
C ARG A 48 -0.76 -40.64 -4.51
N ALA A 49 -0.38 -40.90 -3.27
CA ALA A 49 -0.73 -42.15 -2.59
C ALA A 49 -2.25 -42.32 -2.47
N ARG A 50 -2.98 -41.26 -2.11
CA ARG A 50 -4.45 -41.26 -1.95
C ARG A 50 -5.18 -41.42 -3.28
N SER A 51 -4.68 -40.84 -4.35
CA SER A 51 -5.30 -40.86 -5.68
C SER A 51 -4.86 -42.03 -6.59
N ARG A 52 -3.91 -42.87 -6.13
CA ARG A 52 -3.30 -43.95 -6.93
C ARG A 52 -4.31 -44.95 -7.48
N ASN A 53 -5.28 -45.34 -6.64
CA ASN A 53 -6.25 -46.38 -6.96
C ASN A 53 -7.59 -45.82 -7.45
N VAL A 54 -7.61 -44.58 -7.92
CA VAL A 54 -8.79 -43.91 -8.47
C VAL A 54 -8.62 -43.78 -9.99
N LEU A 55 -9.68 -44.11 -10.74
CA LEU A 55 -9.69 -43.96 -12.19
C LEU A 55 -9.78 -42.48 -12.55
N CYS A 56 -8.81 -41.96 -13.31
CA CYS A 56 -8.84 -40.57 -13.74
C CYS A 56 -9.98 -40.36 -14.76
N PRO A 57 -10.91 -39.41 -14.51
CA PRO A 57 -12.05 -39.19 -15.39
C PRO A 57 -11.62 -38.72 -16.79
N ARG A 58 -10.50 -37.99 -16.88
CA ARG A 58 -9.99 -37.43 -18.15
C ARG A 58 -9.19 -38.44 -18.98
N THR A 59 -8.31 -39.21 -18.34
CA THR A 59 -7.38 -40.11 -19.08
C THR A 59 -7.86 -41.55 -19.13
N GLN A 60 -8.89 -41.91 -18.34
CA GLN A 60 -9.38 -43.29 -18.19
C GLN A 60 -8.27 -44.28 -17.76
N LYS A 61 -7.25 -43.78 -17.05
CA LYS A 61 -6.14 -44.56 -16.47
C LYS A 61 -6.19 -44.47 -14.95
N MET A 62 -5.66 -45.50 -14.27
CA MET A 62 -5.47 -45.46 -12.82
C MET A 62 -4.49 -44.34 -12.41
N GLY A 63 -4.77 -43.71 -11.27
CA GLY A 63 -4.05 -42.52 -10.81
C GLY A 63 -4.72 -41.24 -11.29
N SER A 64 -5.66 -40.72 -10.50
CA SER A 64 -6.35 -39.45 -10.74
C SER A 64 -5.58 -38.26 -10.12
N SER A 65 -6.03 -37.03 -10.35
CA SER A 65 -5.61 -35.94 -9.46
C SER A 65 -6.20 -36.16 -8.06
N TYR A 66 -5.67 -35.46 -7.05
CA TYR A 66 -6.20 -35.56 -5.69
C TYR A 66 -7.64 -35.04 -5.62
N VAL A 67 -7.93 -33.91 -6.27
CA VAL A 67 -9.29 -33.33 -6.29
C VAL A 67 -10.31 -34.29 -6.93
N ASP A 68 -9.91 -35.06 -7.96
CA ASP A 68 -10.78 -36.05 -8.60
C ASP A 68 -11.08 -37.27 -7.71
N SER A 69 -10.32 -37.47 -6.62
CA SER A 69 -10.57 -38.55 -5.65
C SER A 69 -11.56 -38.16 -4.55
N LEU A 70 -11.91 -36.87 -4.46
CA LEU A 70 -12.81 -36.34 -3.46
C LEU A 70 -14.27 -36.46 -3.91
N THR A 71 -15.17 -36.57 -2.94
CA THR A 71 -16.62 -36.54 -3.14
C THR A 71 -17.28 -35.72 -2.04
N GLY A 72 -18.49 -35.20 -2.28
CA GLY A 72 -19.21 -34.36 -1.32
C GLY A 72 -18.96 -32.87 -1.55
N ALA A 73 -20.04 -32.08 -1.51
CA ALA A 73 -19.98 -30.65 -1.78
C ALA A 73 -19.15 -29.89 -0.73
N GLU A 74 -19.09 -30.39 0.50
CA GLU A 74 -18.25 -29.86 1.57
C GLU A 74 -16.75 -30.08 1.36
N HIS A 75 -16.33 -30.87 0.36
CA HIS A 75 -14.93 -31.20 0.11
C HIS A 75 -14.42 -30.73 -1.25
N VAL A 76 -15.25 -30.81 -2.30
CA VAL A 76 -14.88 -30.49 -3.67
C VAL A 76 -15.99 -29.75 -4.41
N GLY A 77 -15.59 -28.79 -5.23
CA GLY A 77 -16.49 -27.95 -6.01
C GLY A 77 -15.71 -27.11 -7.03
N ARG A 78 -16.42 -26.28 -7.79
CA ARG A 78 -15.78 -25.34 -8.73
C ARG A 78 -14.96 -24.32 -7.93
N SER A 79 -13.70 -24.12 -8.30
CA SER A 79 -12.78 -23.21 -7.63
C SER A 79 -13.25 -21.76 -7.69
N ASP A 80 -13.25 -21.11 -6.53
CA ASP A 80 -13.44 -19.67 -6.38
C ASP A 80 -12.12 -18.91 -6.52
N TYR A 81 -11.02 -19.56 -6.15
CA TYR A 81 -9.68 -18.97 -6.09
C TYR A 81 -8.62 -19.93 -6.62
N MET A 82 -7.62 -19.39 -7.29
CA MET A 82 -6.38 -20.08 -7.64
C MET A 82 -5.30 -19.71 -6.63
N LEU A 83 -4.68 -20.70 -5.99
CA LEU A 83 -3.51 -20.48 -5.16
C LEU A 83 -2.25 -20.48 -6.03
N SER A 84 -1.57 -19.34 -6.07
CA SER A 84 -0.19 -19.22 -6.52
C SER A 84 0.74 -19.27 -5.30
N TYR A 85 1.68 -20.21 -5.27
CA TYR A 85 2.50 -20.48 -4.10
C TYR A 85 3.78 -21.27 -4.45
N SER A 86 4.72 -21.34 -3.50
CA SER A 86 5.90 -22.20 -3.61
C SER A 86 5.64 -23.58 -2.99
N TRP A 87 5.96 -24.65 -3.72
CA TRP A 87 5.93 -26.02 -3.17
C TRP A 87 6.90 -26.23 -2.00
N GLY A 88 7.88 -25.34 -1.82
CA GLY A 88 8.78 -25.36 -0.68
C GLY A 88 8.16 -24.87 0.62
N TYR A 89 6.95 -24.30 0.57
CA TYR A 89 6.24 -23.87 1.77
C TYR A 89 5.75 -25.02 2.62
N GLU A 90 5.74 -24.78 3.93
CA GLU A 90 5.17 -25.68 4.92
C GLU A 90 3.66 -25.80 4.68
N VAL A 91 3.15 -27.03 4.66
CA VAL A 91 1.74 -27.29 4.35
C VAL A 91 0.82 -26.65 5.41
N GLY A 92 1.24 -26.65 6.67
CA GLY A 92 0.54 -26.01 7.77
C GLY A 92 0.32 -24.52 7.56
N ASP A 93 1.33 -23.82 7.07
CA ASP A 93 1.28 -22.38 6.76
C ASP A 93 0.36 -22.10 5.57
N VAL A 94 0.41 -22.93 4.52
CA VAL A 94 -0.48 -22.77 3.37
C VAL A 94 -1.94 -22.97 3.77
N VAL A 95 -2.25 -24.03 4.51
CA VAL A 95 -3.61 -24.29 5.03
C VAL A 95 -4.07 -23.16 5.95
N ALA A 96 -3.19 -22.67 6.84
CA ALA A 96 -3.51 -21.56 7.74
C ALA A 96 -3.77 -20.25 6.99
N ALA A 97 -2.98 -19.94 5.96
CA ALA A 97 -3.18 -18.75 5.12
C ALA A 97 -4.53 -18.78 4.37
N LEU A 98 -4.88 -19.91 3.75
CA LEU A 98 -6.15 -20.08 3.05
C LEU A 98 -7.35 -20.06 4.00
N SER A 99 -7.20 -20.63 5.19
CA SER A 99 -8.20 -20.53 6.24
C SER A 99 -8.41 -19.08 6.67
N ASN A 100 -7.33 -18.38 7.00
CA ASN A 100 -7.38 -16.99 7.45
C ASN A 100 -7.97 -16.06 6.37
N HIS A 101 -7.72 -16.35 5.10
CA HIS A 101 -8.37 -15.65 3.98
C HIS A 101 -9.90 -15.85 3.98
N CYS A 102 -10.36 -17.09 4.21
CA CYS A 102 -11.78 -17.41 4.33
C CYS A 102 -12.42 -16.64 5.50
N ASP A 103 -11.75 -16.65 6.67
CA ASP A 103 -12.19 -15.97 7.88
C ASP A 103 -12.26 -14.44 7.67
N SER A 104 -11.23 -13.84 7.07
CA SER A 104 -11.14 -12.38 6.88
C SER A 104 -12.21 -11.84 5.92
N GLU A 105 -12.53 -12.59 4.88
CA GLU A 105 -13.56 -12.22 3.90
C GLU A 105 -14.96 -12.72 4.30
N HIS A 106 -15.11 -13.32 5.49
CA HIS A 106 -16.37 -13.85 6.01
C HIS A 106 -17.01 -14.90 5.08
N HIS A 107 -16.18 -15.68 4.39
CA HIS A 107 -16.65 -16.75 3.51
C HIS A 107 -16.97 -18.03 4.29
N ASP A 108 -17.89 -18.84 3.77
CA ASP A 108 -18.16 -20.18 4.32
C ASP A 108 -17.04 -21.16 3.96
N HIS A 109 -16.44 -21.82 4.95
CA HIS A 109 -15.35 -22.77 4.72
C HIS A 109 -15.76 -23.98 3.90
N LYS A 110 -17.02 -24.41 3.96
CA LYS A 110 -17.51 -25.57 3.19
C LYS A 110 -17.84 -25.20 1.75
N GLY A 111 -18.25 -23.95 1.51
CA GLY A 111 -18.59 -23.41 0.19
C GLY A 111 -17.51 -22.58 -0.49
N THR A 112 -16.27 -22.55 0.02
CA THR A 112 -15.15 -21.82 -0.60
C THR A 112 -14.07 -22.79 -1.06
N TYR A 113 -13.78 -22.81 -2.36
CA TYR A 113 -12.91 -23.79 -3.00
C TYR A 113 -11.64 -23.18 -3.60
N TYR A 114 -10.51 -23.83 -3.35
CA TYR A 114 -9.19 -23.42 -3.81
C TYR A 114 -8.66 -24.39 -4.85
N TRP A 115 -8.29 -23.87 -6.02
CA TRP A 115 -7.46 -24.60 -6.97
C TRP A 115 -6.01 -24.54 -6.51
N ILE A 116 -5.41 -25.69 -6.22
CA ILE A 116 -4.03 -25.81 -5.76
C ILE A 116 -3.32 -26.77 -6.71
N CYS A 117 -2.26 -26.30 -7.38
CA CYS A 117 -1.68 -27.03 -8.50
C CYS A 117 -1.26 -28.47 -8.15
N CYS A 118 -0.71 -28.72 -6.95
CA CYS A 118 -0.34 -30.08 -6.54
C CYS A 118 -1.56 -31.01 -6.34
N LEU A 119 -2.73 -30.48 -5.98
CA LEU A 119 -3.95 -31.26 -5.72
C LEU A 119 -4.82 -31.41 -6.97
N CYS A 120 -4.85 -30.38 -7.80
CA CYS A 120 -5.76 -30.30 -8.95
C CYS A 120 -5.12 -30.81 -10.25
N ILE A 121 -3.80 -30.72 -10.40
CA ILE A 121 -3.10 -31.33 -11.53
C ILE A 121 -2.86 -32.81 -11.22
N ASN A 122 -3.07 -33.67 -12.21
CA ASN A 122 -2.80 -35.10 -12.08
C ASN A 122 -1.28 -35.38 -12.03
N GLN A 123 -0.73 -35.41 -10.83
CA GLN A 123 0.71 -35.61 -10.59
C GLN A 123 1.22 -36.96 -11.08
N HIS A 124 0.38 -37.99 -11.19
CA HIS A 124 0.80 -39.28 -11.76
C HIS A 124 1.24 -39.11 -13.22
N ARG A 125 0.50 -38.31 -14.00
CA ARG A 125 0.85 -38.06 -15.41
C ARG A 125 2.12 -37.21 -15.52
N VAL A 126 2.27 -36.21 -14.65
CA VAL A 126 3.47 -35.36 -14.60
C VAL A 126 4.72 -36.21 -14.32
N VAL A 127 4.65 -37.13 -13.36
CA VAL A 127 5.77 -38.02 -13.02
C VAL A 127 6.04 -39.02 -14.15
N GLU A 128 5.02 -39.64 -14.75
CA GLU A 128 5.19 -40.56 -15.89
C GLU A 128 5.87 -39.90 -17.10
N VAL A 129 5.59 -38.61 -17.35
CA VAL A 129 6.25 -37.83 -18.41
C VAL A 129 7.72 -37.56 -18.04
N ARG A 130 7.98 -37.12 -16.80
CA ARG A 130 9.35 -36.88 -16.31
C ARG A 130 10.21 -38.15 -16.28
N GLU A 131 9.66 -39.29 -15.88
CA GLU A 131 10.36 -40.58 -15.85
C GLU A 131 10.74 -41.07 -17.27
N ARG A 132 9.99 -40.65 -18.29
CA ARG A 132 10.32 -40.91 -19.70
C ARG A 132 11.38 -39.94 -20.26
N GLY A 133 11.83 -38.97 -19.47
CA GLY A 133 12.74 -37.91 -19.92
C GLY A 133 12.10 -36.95 -20.93
N GLU A 134 10.77 -36.96 -21.03
CA GLU A 134 10.01 -36.05 -21.87
C GLU A 134 9.86 -34.71 -21.12
N GLU A 135 10.29 -33.61 -21.74
CA GLU A 135 9.97 -32.27 -21.27
C GLU A 135 8.67 -31.82 -21.91
N VAL A 136 7.72 -31.36 -21.10
CA VAL A 136 6.50 -30.74 -21.61
C VAL A 136 6.89 -29.38 -22.19
N PRO A 137 6.55 -29.08 -23.46
CA PRO A 137 6.85 -27.80 -24.08
C PRO A 137 6.35 -26.62 -23.24
N PHE A 138 7.13 -25.54 -23.21
CA PHE A 138 6.79 -24.32 -22.49
C PHE A 138 5.39 -23.78 -22.86
N GLU A 139 5.02 -23.83 -24.15
CA GLU A 139 3.71 -23.35 -24.62
C GLU A 139 2.54 -24.17 -24.07
N ASP A 140 2.73 -25.46 -23.83
CA ASP A 140 1.68 -26.32 -23.26
C ASP A 140 1.47 -25.97 -21.77
N PHE A 141 2.56 -25.82 -21.00
CA PHE A 141 2.48 -25.33 -19.62
C PHE A 141 1.87 -23.94 -19.55
N ARG A 142 2.37 -23.02 -20.36
CA ARG A 142 1.91 -21.63 -20.44
C ARG A 142 0.40 -21.58 -20.73
N SER A 143 -0.07 -22.36 -21.71
CA SER A 143 -1.48 -22.45 -22.07
C SER A 143 -2.33 -22.97 -20.91
N GLU A 144 -1.87 -24.02 -20.23
CA GLU A 144 -2.59 -24.58 -19.08
C GLU A 144 -2.70 -23.58 -17.93
N PHE A 145 -1.58 -23.00 -17.46
CA PHE A 145 -1.58 -22.04 -16.36
C PHE A 145 -2.38 -20.79 -16.71
N ARG A 146 -2.24 -20.28 -17.95
CA ARG A 146 -3.05 -19.15 -18.43
C ARG A 146 -4.54 -19.49 -18.36
N SER A 147 -4.94 -20.68 -18.83
CA SER A 147 -6.33 -21.12 -18.76
C SER A 147 -6.87 -21.20 -17.33
N ARG A 148 -6.05 -21.53 -16.32
CA ARG A 148 -6.48 -21.54 -14.91
C ARG A 148 -6.68 -20.14 -14.36
N VAL A 149 -5.71 -19.26 -14.59
CA VAL A 149 -5.81 -17.84 -14.17
C VAL A 149 -7.05 -17.20 -14.80
N HIS A 150 -7.31 -17.44 -16.09
CA HIS A 150 -8.47 -16.87 -16.79
C HIS A 150 -9.78 -17.54 -16.36
N GLY A 151 -9.80 -18.87 -16.22
CA GLY A 151 -11.00 -19.63 -15.93
C GLY A 151 -11.55 -19.39 -14.52
N ILE A 152 -10.66 -19.12 -13.55
CA ILE A 152 -11.02 -18.82 -12.16
C ILE A 152 -11.15 -17.30 -11.95
N GLY A 153 -10.26 -16.49 -12.53
CA GLY A 153 -10.32 -15.03 -12.47
C GLY A 153 -9.98 -14.42 -11.10
N ARG A 154 -9.57 -15.23 -10.12
CA ARG A 154 -9.12 -14.76 -8.79
C ARG A 154 -7.88 -15.53 -8.38
N VAL A 155 -6.78 -14.83 -8.18
CA VAL A 155 -5.48 -15.41 -7.80
C VAL A 155 -5.10 -14.94 -6.40
N LEU A 156 -4.78 -15.91 -5.54
CA LEU A 156 -4.18 -15.70 -4.23
C LEU A 156 -2.68 -15.94 -4.33
N ALA A 157 -1.90 -14.87 -4.24
CA ALA A 157 -0.44 -14.95 -4.17
C ALA A 157 -0.02 -15.13 -2.71
N LEU A 158 0.39 -16.34 -2.34
CA LEU A 158 0.86 -16.62 -0.98
C LEU A 158 2.32 -16.19 -0.85
N MET A 159 2.57 -15.12 -0.10
CA MET A 159 3.89 -14.57 0.12
C MET A 159 4.39 -14.91 1.53
N SER A 160 5.50 -15.64 1.62
CA SER A 160 6.19 -15.95 2.88
C SER A 160 7.69 -16.16 2.65
N PRO A 161 8.57 -15.72 3.58
CA PRO A 161 8.29 -14.81 4.69
C PRO A 161 8.03 -13.37 4.19
N TRP A 162 7.51 -12.48 5.03
CA TRP A 162 7.07 -11.14 4.58
C TRP A 162 8.21 -10.20 4.15
N ASP A 163 9.37 -10.34 4.76
CA ASP A 163 10.59 -9.52 4.60
C ASP A 163 11.49 -10.01 3.44
N LYS A 164 11.38 -11.29 3.08
CA LYS A 164 12.11 -11.89 1.95
C LYS A 164 11.25 -12.96 1.28
N PRO A 165 10.18 -12.58 0.56
CA PRO A 165 9.22 -13.55 0.06
C PRO A 165 9.85 -14.54 -0.93
N VAL A 166 9.92 -15.82 -0.56
CA VAL A 166 10.39 -16.89 -1.47
C VAL A 166 9.49 -16.98 -2.71
N TYR A 167 8.23 -16.57 -2.58
CA TYR A 167 7.27 -16.51 -3.66
C TYR A 167 7.79 -15.79 -4.91
N VAL A 168 8.42 -14.62 -4.74
CA VAL A 168 8.89 -13.80 -5.87
C VAL A 168 10.19 -14.33 -6.49
N THR A 169 10.86 -15.30 -5.85
CA THR A 169 12.08 -15.92 -6.39
C THR A 169 11.79 -17.14 -7.28
N ARG A 170 10.51 -17.40 -7.58
CA ARG A 170 10.06 -18.55 -8.40
C ARG A 170 9.47 -18.05 -9.71
N ALA A 171 10.11 -18.37 -10.84
CA ALA A 171 9.70 -17.84 -12.14
C ALA A 171 8.24 -18.16 -12.49
N TRP A 172 7.76 -19.35 -12.14
CA TRP A 172 6.36 -19.72 -12.36
C TRP A 172 5.36 -18.92 -11.50
N CYS A 173 5.72 -18.53 -10.28
CA CYS A 173 4.90 -17.61 -9.48
C CYS A 173 4.88 -16.20 -10.12
N VAL A 174 6.02 -15.75 -10.65
CA VAL A 174 6.09 -14.51 -11.44
C VAL A 174 5.21 -14.60 -12.69
N PHE A 175 5.17 -15.76 -13.33
CA PHE A 175 4.29 -16.01 -14.48
C PHE A 175 2.81 -15.84 -14.12
N GLU A 176 2.38 -16.46 -13.02
CA GLU A 176 1.01 -16.37 -12.53
C GLU A 176 0.64 -14.93 -12.11
N LEU A 177 1.57 -14.22 -11.46
CA LEU A 177 1.42 -12.80 -11.13
C LEU A 177 1.19 -11.94 -12.37
N PHE A 178 2.09 -12.00 -13.36
CA PHE A 178 1.95 -11.12 -14.52
C PHE A 178 0.72 -11.50 -15.34
N THR A 179 0.38 -12.79 -15.43
CA THR A 179 -0.82 -13.24 -16.14
C THR A 179 -2.06 -12.68 -15.45
N ALA A 180 -2.12 -12.71 -14.13
CA ALA A 180 -3.22 -12.13 -13.36
C ALA A 180 -3.30 -10.60 -13.49
N LEU A 181 -2.16 -9.91 -13.63
CA LEU A 181 -2.10 -8.46 -13.75
C LEU A 181 -2.32 -7.94 -15.17
N SER A 182 -2.10 -8.78 -16.19
CA SER A 182 -2.29 -8.41 -17.60
C SER A 182 -3.75 -8.48 -18.05
N GLU A 183 -4.62 -9.09 -17.23
CA GLU A 183 -6.02 -9.35 -17.57
C GLU A 183 -6.94 -8.56 -16.64
N GLU A 184 -7.69 -7.59 -17.18
CA GLU A 184 -8.56 -6.70 -16.38
C GLU A 184 -9.62 -7.44 -15.56
N SER A 185 -10.06 -8.61 -16.04
CA SER A 185 -11.07 -9.43 -15.34
C SER A 185 -10.51 -10.24 -14.17
N CYS A 186 -9.18 -10.28 -14.00
CA CYS A 186 -8.55 -11.09 -12.96
C CYS A 186 -8.23 -10.26 -11.71
N LYS A 187 -8.63 -10.75 -10.53
CA LYS A 187 -8.31 -10.13 -9.24
C LYS A 187 -7.12 -10.84 -8.59
N LEU A 188 -6.01 -10.13 -8.44
CA LEU A 188 -4.85 -10.57 -7.66
C LEU A 188 -4.92 -10.06 -6.22
N THR A 189 -4.91 -10.99 -5.27
CA THR A 189 -4.89 -10.75 -3.81
C THR A 189 -3.65 -11.40 -3.20
N VAL A 190 -2.91 -10.65 -2.38
CA VAL A 190 -1.82 -11.21 -1.57
C VAL A 190 -2.43 -11.87 -0.34
N VAL A 191 -1.90 -13.03 0.05
CA VAL A 191 -2.22 -13.70 1.31
C VAL A 191 -0.92 -14.17 1.96
N MET A 192 -0.94 -14.35 3.27
CA MET A 192 0.23 -14.75 4.03
C MET A 192 -0.19 -15.53 5.29
N PRO A 193 0.65 -16.44 5.80
CA PRO A 193 0.35 -17.21 7.00
C PRO A 193 0.16 -16.30 8.24
N PRO A 194 -0.73 -16.66 9.18
CA PRO A 194 -0.89 -15.92 10.44
C PRO A 194 0.41 -15.79 11.27
N SER A 195 1.30 -16.78 11.18
CA SER A 195 2.63 -16.76 11.82
C SER A 195 3.48 -15.57 11.35
N GLU A 196 3.45 -15.27 10.05
CA GLU A 196 4.16 -14.13 9.47
C GLU A 196 3.50 -12.79 9.83
N VAL A 197 2.17 -12.74 9.99
CA VAL A 197 1.48 -11.54 10.52
C VAL A 197 1.95 -11.23 11.93
N GLN A 198 2.05 -12.24 12.79
CA GLN A 198 2.54 -12.09 14.15
C GLN A 198 4.01 -11.64 14.15
N ARG A 199 4.86 -12.25 13.31
CA ARG A 199 6.27 -11.87 13.14
C ARG A 199 6.40 -10.41 12.70
N PHE A 200 5.56 -9.98 11.76
CA PHE A 200 5.49 -8.59 11.29
C PHE A 200 5.06 -7.64 12.41
N CYS A 201 3.98 -7.96 13.14
CA CYS A 201 3.48 -7.10 14.22
C CYS A 201 4.46 -6.99 15.40
N SER A 202 5.16 -8.07 15.75
CA SER A 202 6.23 -8.03 16.76
C SER A 202 7.35 -7.08 16.33
N SER A 203 7.74 -7.09 15.05
CA SER A 203 8.77 -6.17 14.53
C SER A 203 8.34 -4.69 14.57
N ILE A 204 7.02 -4.42 14.51
CA ILE A 204 6.46 -3.07 14.68
C ILE A 204 6.71 -2.57 16.11
N SER A 205 6.46 -3.42 17.11
CA SER A 205 6.59 -3.06 18.52
C SER A 205 8.05 -2.85 18.97
N GLU A 206 9.03 -3.38 18.24
CA GLU A 206 10.47 -3.28 18.56
C GLU A 206 11.15 -1.98 18.05
N GLY A 207 10.43 -1.12 17.31
CA GLY A 207 10.89 0.26 17.04
C GLY A 207 11.91 0.46 15.90
N ALA A 208 12.30 -0.58 15.16
CA ALA A 208 13.17 -0.48 13.96
C ALA A 208 12.40 -0.65 12.63
N PHE A 209 11.08 -0.47 12.69
CA PHE A 209 10.12 -0.94 11.70
C PHE A 209 10.28 -0.33 10.30
N THR A 210 10.30 1.00 10.19
CA THR A 210 10.21 1.69 8.89
C THR A 210 11.43 1.44 8.00
N SER A 211 12.64 1.39 8.57
CA SER A 211 13.87 1.11 7.81
C SER A 211 13.92 -0.33 7.30
N TYR A 212 13.47 -1.29 8.13
CA TYR A 212 13.53 -2.71 7.78
C TYR A 212 12.50 -3.10 6.71
N LEU A 213 11.28 -2.57 6.80
CA LEU A 213 10.24 -2.80 5.81
C LEU A 213 10.64 -2.26 4.43
N TRP A 214 11.22 -1.06 4.36
CA TRP A 214 11.65 -0.51 3.07
C TRP A 214 12.82 -1.26 2.48
N PHE A 215 13.79 -1.65 3.31
CA PHE A 215 14.87 -2.51 2.87
C PHE A 215 14.33 -3.82 2.28
N ALA A 216 13.36 -4.46 2.94
CA ALA A 216 12.70 -5.67 2.42
C ALA A 216 12.01 -5.44 1.07
N LEU A 217 11.26 -4.34 0.92
CA LEU A 217 10.56 -4.00 -0.32
C LEU A 217 11.50 -3.61 -1.47
N GLU A 218 12.62 -2.95 -1.18
CA GLU A 218 13.64 -2.58 -2.17
C GLU A 218 14.32 -3.81 -2.77
N GLN A 219 14.56 -4.85 -1.96
CA GLN A 219 15.18 -6.10 -2.39
C GLN A 219 14.25 -7.00 -3.24
N LEU A 220 12.95 -6.68 -3.29
CA LEU A 220 11.99 -7.44 -4.08
C LEU A 220 12.17 -7.11 -5.57
N ASP A 221 12.85 -7.98 -6.32
CA ASP A 221 12.99 -7.89 -7.77
C ASP A 221 12.65 -9.23 -8.46
N LEU A 222 11.56 -9.23 -9.23
CA LEU A 222 11.06 -10.38 -10.00
C LEU A 222 12.10 -10.92 -11.02
N ARG A 223 13.10 -10.12 -11.41
CA ARG A 223 14.21 -10.56 -12.28
C ARG A 223 15.10 -11.62 -11.65
N THR A 224 15.13 -11.68 -10.32
CA THR A 224 15.91 -12.65 -9.55
C THR A 224 15.25 -14.02 -9.48
N ALA A 225 14.06 -14.18 -10.06
CA ALA A 225 13.31 -15.42 -10.02
C ALA A 225 14.00 -16.55 -10.79
N GLU A 226 13.97 -17.77 -10.23
CA GLU A 226 14.58 -18.97 -10.79
C GLU A 226 13.54 -20.01 -11.22
N ALA A 227 13.89 -20.81 -12.23
CA ALA A 227 13.13 -21.96 -12.72
C ALA A 227 14.01 -23.21 -12.73
N SER A 228 13.39 -24.40 -12.63
CA SER A 228 14.12 -25.66 -12.74
C SER A 228 14.73 -25.87 -14.14
N VAL A 229 14.10 -25.31 -15.17
CA VAL A 229 14.60 -25.29 -16.55
C VAL A 229 15.00 -23.85 -16.88
N ALA A 230 16.26 -23.62 -17.22
CA ALA A 230 16.80 -22.27 -17.42
C ALA A 230 16.11 -21.51 -18.56
N SER A 231 15.74 -22.20 -19.64
CA SER A 231 15.01 -21.59 -20.77
C SER A 231 13.63 -21.09 -20.36
N ASP A 232 12.94 -21.76 -19.43
CA ASP A 232 11.62 -21.31 -18.95
C ASP A 232 11.71 -19.97 -18.25
N LYS A 233 12.75 -19.75 -17.45
CA LYS A 233 13.01 -18.46 -16.81
C LYS A 233 13.15 -17.35 -17.86
N GLU A 234 13.99 -17.57 -18.87
CA GLU A 234 14.21 -16.58 -19.94
C GLU A 234 12.91 -16.25 -20.68
N MET A 235 12.13 -17.28 -21.04
CA MET A 235 10.85 -17.11 -21.72
C MET A 235 9.80 -16.38 -20.85
N ILE A 236 9.71 -16.71 -19.56
CA ILE A 236 8.80 -16.06 -18.60
C ILE A 236 9.17 -14.59 -18.42
N LEU A 237 10.44 -14.29 -18.18
CA LEU A 237 10.89 -12.91 -17.98
C LEU A 237 10.71 -12.08 -19.26
N GLN A 238 10.95 -12.67 -20.44
CA GLN A 238 10.71 -12.01 -21.72
C GLN A 238 9.21 -11.76 -21.96
N ALA A 239 8.33 -12.70 -21.61
CA ALA A 239 6.88 -12.52 -21.70
C ALA A 239 6.38 -11.43 -20.74
N ALA A 240 6.89 -11.39 -19.52
CA ALA A 240 6.59 -10.34 -18.55
C ALA A 240 7.10 -8.96 -19.02
N GLN A 241 8.29 -8.92 -19.62
CA GLN A 241 8.87 -7.69 -20.16
C GLN A 241 8.10 -7.16 -21.38
N ASN A 242 7.60 -8.03 -22.25
CA ASN A 242 6.87 -7.67 -23.46
C ASN A 242 5.39 -7.31 -23.20
N SER A 243 4.88 -7.52 -21.99
CA SER A 243 3.52 -7.18 -21.58
C SER A 243 3.49 -5.87 -20.79
N VAL A 244 3.32 -5.95 -19.47
CA VAL A 244 3.23 -4.78 -18.58
C VAL A 244 4.62 -4.19 -18.29
N GLY A 245 5.69 -4.98 -18.45
CA GLY A 245 7.06 -4.60 -18.12
C GLY A 245 7.44 -4.98 -16.68
N LEU A 246 8.68 -5.44 -16.49
CA LEU A 246 9.12 -5.97 -15.19
C LEU A 246 9.19 -4.91 -14.08
N ASP A 247 9.48 -3.65 -14.41
CA ASP A 247 9.50 -2.55 -13.43
C ASP A 247 8.11 -2.25 -12.87
N GLU A 248 7.12 -2.14 -13.76
CA GLU A 248 5.72 -1.92 -13.38
C GLU A 248 5.17 -3.11 -12.58
N LEU A 249 5.52 -4.34 -12.97
CA LEU A 249 5.15 -5.54 -12.21
C LEU A 249 5.77 -5.56 -10.80
N ASN A 250 7.06 -5.23 -10.68
CA ASN A 250 7.72 -5.08 -9.38
C ASN A 250 7.01 -4.04 -8.53
N GLN A 251 6.64 -2.90 -9.13
CA GLN A 251 5.93 -1.81 -8.47
C GLN A 251 4.57 -2.28 -7.92
N VAL A 252 3.75 -2.92 -8.75
CA VAL A 252 2.43 -3.42 -8.35
C VAL A 252 2.54 -4.48 -7.24
N VAL A 253 3.51 -5.38 -7.32
CA VAL A 253 3.74 -6.41 -6.30
C VAL A 253 4.14 -5.78 -4.96
N ARG A 254 5.08 -4.83 -4.95
CA ARG A 254 5.50 -4.10 -3.75
C ARG A 254 4.35 -3.33 -3.12
N GLN A 255 3.54 -2.63 -3.93
CA GLN A 255 2.36 -1.90 -3.46
C GLN A 255 1.32 -2.83 -2.83
N LYS A 256 1.01 -3.95 -3.47
CA LYS A 256 0.05 -4.94 -2.94
C LYS A 256 0.55 -5.57 -1.65
N LEU A 257 1.84 -5.91 -1.56
CA LEU A 257 2.46 -6.44 -0.34
C LEU A 257 2.38 -5.42 0.80
N LEU A 258 2.79 -4.18 0.57
CA LEU A 258 2.73 -3.10 1.55
C LEU A 258 1.29 -2.85 2.02
N SER A 259 0.33 -2.77 1.08
CA SER A 259 -1.08 -2.57 1.39
C SER A 259 -1.65 -3.71 2.24
N TRP A 260 -1.26 -4.95 1.93
CA TRP A 260 -1.67 -6.13 2.69
C TRP A 260 -1.10 -6.10 4.11
N LEU A 261 0.21 -5.87 4.26
CA LEU A 261 0.88 -5.77 5.55
C LEU A 261 0.26 -4.69 6.44
N ALA A 262 -0.04 -3.52 5.88
CA ALA A 262 -0.70 -2.46 6.61
C ALA A 262 -2.13 -2.82 7.06
N GLY A 263 -2.88 -3.52 6.19
CA GLY A 263 -4.21 -4.03 6.54
C GLY A 263 -4.17 -5.09 7.64
N ALA A 264 -3.20 -6.01 7.57
CA ALA A 264 -2.99 -7.05 8.56
C ALA A 264 -2.61 -6.46 9.92
N ALA A 265 -1.60 -5.57 9.98
CA ALA A 265 -1.22 -4.90 11.23
C ALA A 265 -2.35 -4.05 11.82
N CYS A 266 -3.11 -3.32 10.98
CA CYS A 266 -4.26 -2.56 11.46
C CYS A 266 -5.35 -3.46 12.06
N THR A 267 -5.58 -4.64 11.48
CA THR A 267 -6.57 -5.59 11.98
C THR A 267 -6.11 -6.25 13.28
N GLU A 268 -4.87 -6.71 13.33
CA GLU A 268 -4.25 -7.28 14.54
C GLU A 268 -4.25 -6.27 15.69
N CYS A 269 -3.83 -5.02 15.44
CA CYS A 269 -3.87 -3.97 16.46
C CYS A 269 -5.28 -3.74 17.01
N ARG A 270 -6.30 -3.68 16.14
CA ARG A 270 -7.69 -3.50 16.57
C ARG A 270 -8.19 -4.70 17.37
N ASP A 271 -7.86 -5.92 16.97
CA ASP A 271 -8.22 -7.13 17.71
C ASP A 271 -7.57 -7.14 19.10
N GLN A 272 -6.26 -6.87 19.20
CA GLN A 272 -5.57 -6.80 20.48
C GLN A 272 -6.11 -5.68 21.40
N LEU A 273 -6.46 -4.52 20.83
CA LEU A 273 -7.14 -3.43 21.56
C LEU A 273 -8.51 -3.90 22.08
N SER A 274 -9.30 -4.56 21.24
CA SER A 274 -10.64 -5.04 21.63
C SER A 274 -10.63 -6.13 22.70
N ARG A 275 -9.57 -6.97 22.70
CA ARG A 275 -9.34 -7.99 23.74
C ARG A 275 -8.70 -7.44 25.01
N GLY A 276 -8.29 -6.16 25.02
CA GLY A 276 -7.58 -5.53 26.14
C GLY A 276 -6.16 -6.05 26.33
N CYS A 277 -5.56 -6.68 25.32
CA CYS A 277 -4.19 -7.18 25.36
C CYS A 277 -3.15 -6.08 25.07
N LEU A 278 -3.54 -5.05 24.33
CA LEU A 278 -2.68 -3.95 23.94
C LEU A 278 -3.05 -2.69 24.74
N VAL A 279 -2.23 -2.32 25.73
CA VAL A 279 -2.48 -1.19 26.66
C VAL A 279 -1.21 -0.37 26.95
N GLY A 280 -1.38 0.84 27.48
CA GLY A 280 -0.28 1.70 27.93
C GLY A 280 0.71 2.05 26.81
N ASP A 281 2.01 2.02 27.12
CA ASP A 281 3.06 2.40 26.17
C ASP A 281 3.17 1.42 24.99
N ALA A 282 2.90 0.13 25.20
CA ALA A 282 2.86 -0.85 24.13
C ALA A 282 1.76 -0.51 23.11
N ALA A 283 0.59 -0.06 23.58
CA ALA A 283 -0.47 0.45 22.71
C ALA A 283 -0.03 1.73 21.99
N ALA A 284 0.58 2.67 22.71
CA ALA A 284 1.03 3.93 22.13
C ALA A 284 2.04 3.71 20.99
N THR A 285 3.05 2.86 21.20
CA THR A 285 4.06 2.53 20.18
C THR A 285 3.46 1.80 18.99
N THR A 286 2.78 0.67 19.23
CA THR A 286 2.30 -0.21 18.15
C THR A 286 1.26 0.50 17.28
N VAL A 287 0.37 1.29 17.89
CA VAL A 287 -0.63 2.08 17.15
C VAL A 287 0.01 3.22 16.39
N SER A 288 1.00 3.92 16.97
CA SER A 288 1.70 5.01 16.28
C SER A 288 2.41 4.52 15.02
N GLU A 289 3.11 3.40 15.11
CA GLU A 289 3.81 2.80 13.96
C GLU A 289 2.84 2.30 12.89
N THR A 290 1.76 1.62 13.30
CA THR A 290 0.71 1.17 12.37
C THR A 290 0.01 2.35 11.70
N ALA A 291 -0.26 3.44 12.42
CA ALA A 291 -0.85 4.65 11.86
C ALA A 291 0.11 5.35 10.88
N ASN A 292 1.42 5.42 11.18
CA ASN A 292 2.42 5.95 10.25
C ASN A 292 2.48 5.13 8.94
N LEU A 293 2.34 3.80 9.03
CA LEU A 293 2.26 2.92 7.86
C LEU A 293 0.98 3.20 7.03
N LEU A 294 -0.15 3.39 7.69
CA LEU A 294 -1.40 3.76 7.02
C LEU A 294 -1.32 5.15 6.39
N HIS A 295 -0.66 6.13 7.03
CA HIS A 295 -0.40 7.45 6.46
C HIS A 295 0.39 7.37 5.15
N ARG A 296 1.39 6.47 5.07
CA ARG A 296 2.17 6.24 3.84
C ARG A 296 1.32 5.77 2.67
N LEU A 297 0.32 4.94 2.96
CA LEU A 297 -0.63 4.44 1.96
C LEU A 297 -1.75 5.44 1.67
N GLY A 298 -1.76 6.60 2.33
CA GLY A 298 -2.87 7.55 2.26
C GLY A 298 -4.15 7.08 2.95
N ARG A 299 -4.10 6.01 3.74
CA ARG A 299 -5.27 5.42 4.44
C ARG A 299 -5.57 6.17 5.75
N PHE A 300 -5.80 7.48 5.65
CA PHE A 300 -5.97 8.36 6.82
C PHE A 300 -7.23 8.05 7.64
N ASP A 301 -8.29 7.55 6.99
CA ASP A 301 -9.52 7.15 7.68
C ASP A 301 -9.33 5.89 8.54
N ASP A 302 -8.54 4.93 8.06
CA ASP A 302 -8.22 3.72 8.81
C ASP A 302 -7.29 4.05 9.98
N ALA A 303 -6.32 4.94 9.76
CA ALA A 303 -5.47 5.47 10.82
C ALA A 303 -6.31 6.23 11.86
N TYR A 304 -7.27 7.06 11.44
CA TYR A 304 -8.19 7.75 12.35
C TYR A 304 -8.97 6.78 13.24
N LYS A 305 -9.56 5.74 12.65
CA LYS A 305 -10.32 4.72 13.40
C LYS A 305 -9.43 4.01 14.41
N LEU A 306 -8.21 3.65 14.01
CA LEU A 306 -7.25 2.97 14.89
C LEU A 306 -6.80 3.87 16.05
N LEU A 307 -6.37 5.11 15.75
CA LEU A 307 -5.94 6.10 16.75
C LEU A 307 -7.06 6.46 17.73
N SER A 308 -8.30 6.55 17.23
CA SER A 308 -9.47 6.80 18.07
C SER A 308 -9.76 5.63 19.02
N ALA A 309 -9.67 4.40 18.50
CA ALA A 309 -9.90 3.19 19.30
C ALA A 309 -8.81 2.94 20.35
N SER A 310 -7.58 3.41 20.13
CA SER A 310 -6.47 3.19 21.05
C SER A 310 -6.45 4.16 22.23
N ARG A 311 -7.24 5.24 22.20
CA ARG A 311 -7.14 6.34 23.18
C ARG A 311 -7.33 5.86 24.61
N ASP A 312 -8.38 5.11 24.88
CA ASP A 312 -8.68 4.65 26.24
C ASP A 312 -7.71 3.56 26.71
N ALA A 313 -7.19 2.75 25.77
CA ALA A 313 -6.21 1.71 26.05
C ALA A 313 -4.81 2.27 26.33
N ALA A 314 -4.41 3.35 25.65
CA ALA A 314 -3.10 3.99 25.80
C ALA A 314 -3.06 4.99 26.98
N PHE A 315 -4.19 5.61 27.34
CA PHE A 315 -4.27 6.64 28.38
C PHE A 315 -5.18 6.20 29.54
N THR A 316 -4.65 5.37 30.43
CA THR A 316 -5.41 4.93 31.61
C THR A 316 -5.51 6.03 32.67
N THR A 317 -6.55 5.98 33.53
CA THR A 317 -6.79 7.03 34.53
C THR A 317 -5.67 7.03 35.57
N GLY A 318 -5.01 8.17 35.77
CA GLY A 318 -3.90 8.32 36.73
C GLY A 318 -2.53 7.92 36.17
N ASP A 319 -2.45 7.60 34.88
CA ASP A 319 -1.21 7.25 34.22
C ASP A 319 -0.30 8.47 34.03
N ALA A 320 1.00 8.27 34.29
CA ALA A 320 1.99 9.29 34.01
C ALA A 320 2.18 9.40 32.48
N GLY A 321 2.39 10.63 31.99
CA GLY A 321 2.78 10.83 30.60
C GLY A 321 4.06 10.07 30.29
N THR A 322 4.20 9.60 29.05
CA THR A 322 5.42 8.93 28.54
C THR A 322 5.78 9.50 27.17
N ILE A 323 7.00 9.24 26.70
CA ILE A 323 7.45 9.70 25.38
C ILE A 323 6.61 9.03 24.29
N GLU A 324 6.30 7.74 24.47
CA GLU A 324 5.47 6.93 23.58
C GLU A 324 4.06 7.49 23.46
N LYS A 325 3.46 7.90 24.58
CA LYS A 325 2.14 8.55 24.62
C LYS A 325 2.16 9.96 23.99
N ALA A 326 3.24 10.72 24.18
CA ALA A 326 3.41 11.99 23.49
C ALA A 326 3.54 11.77 21.97
N ASN A 327 4.25 10.73 21.54
CA ASN A 327 4.35 10.34 20.15
C ASN A 327 3.00 9.92 19.56
N LEU A 328 2.17 9.20 20.31
CA LEU A 328 0.80 8.87 19.90
C LEU A 328 -0.04 10.14 19.67
N TRP A 329 0.06 11.14 20.54
CA TRP A 329 -0.58 12.44 20.32
C TRP A 329 -0.05 13.16 19.07
N ARG A 330 1.27 13.12 18.84
CA ARG A 330 1.88 13.69 17.63
C ARG A 330 1.38 13.02 16.35
N VAL A 331 1.31 11.69 16.32
CA VAL A 331 0.79 10.93 15.17
C VAL A 331 -0.71 11.19 14.99
N THR A 332 -1.46 11.33 16.09
CA THR A 332 -2.87 11.75 16.06
C THR A 332 -3.05 13.13 15.44
N GLY A 333 -2.21 14.10 15.82
CA GLY A 333 -2.22 15.44 15.23
C GLY A 333 -1.91 15.43 13.74
N LYS A 334 -0.90 14.67 13.30
CA LYS A 334 -0.60 14.48 11.88
C LYS A 334 -1.79 13.89 11.12
N ASN A 335 -2.50 12.93 11.72
CA ASN A 335 -3.68 12.34 11.10
C ASN A 335 -4.78 13.38 10.88
N TYR A 336 -5.04 14.23 11.87
CA TYR A 336 -5.99 15.33 11.75
C TYR A 336 -5.57 16.35 10.67
N ASP A 337 -4.28 16.67 10.56
CA ASP A 337 -3.76 17.53 9.49
C ASP A 337 -4.02 16.93 8.09
N TYR A 338 -3.79 15.62 7.92
CA TYR A 338 -4.08 14.93 6.65
C TYR A 338 -5.58 14.95 6.31
N LEU A 339 -6.45 14.87 7.32
CA LEU A 339 -7.90 15.02 7.17
C LEU A 339 -8.35 16.49 7.01
N GLY A 340 -7.44 17.47 7.16
CA GLY A 340 -7.74 18.90 7.07
C GLY A 340 -8.45 19.47 8.31
N GLN A 341 -8.39 18.77 9.44
CA GLN A 341 -8.96 19.15 10.74
C GLN A 341 -7.88 19.88 11.57
N ASN A 342 -7.50 21.07 11.12
CA ASN A 342 -6.33 21.78 11.66
C ASN A 342 -6.46 22.13 13.15
N GLY A 343 -7.68 22.36 13.67
CA GLY A 343 -7.90 22.69 15.08
C GLY A 343 -7.66 21.49 16.00
N GLU A 344 -8.22 20.34 15.64
CA GLU A 344 -8.01 19.06 16.32
C GLU A 344 -6.55 18.62 16.25
N ALA A 345 -5.87 18.91 15.13
CA ALA A 345 -4.43 18.70 15.01
C ALA A 345 -3.64 19.56 16.00
N ALA A 346 -3.94 20.86 16.08
CA ALA A 346 -3.30 21.78 17.03
C ALA A 346 -3.49 21.32 18.49
N ASP A 347 -4.70 20.89 18.86
CA ASP A 347 -4.99 20.35 20.20
C ASP A 347 -4.16 19.10 20.50
N ALA A 348 -4.06 18.16 19.55
CA ALA A 348 -3.28 16.95 19.70
C ALA A 348 -1.78 17.26 19.83
N PHE A 349 -1.23 18.16 19.02
CA PHE A 349 0.17 18.57 19.14
C PHE A 349 0.45 19.32 20.44
N HIS A 350 -0.49 20.13 20.93
CA HIS A 350 -0.37 20.79 22.23
C HIS A 350 -0.29 19.77 23.36
N ARG A 351 -1.12 18.72 23.34
CA ARG A 351 -1.05 17.61 24.31
C ARG A 351 0.30 16.88 24.25
N ALA A 352 0.81 16.61 23.06
CA ALA A 352 2.14 16.01 22.89
C ALA A 352 3.24 16.90 23.48
N SER A 353 3.24 18.18 23.14
CA SER A 353 4.24 19.15 23.61
C SER A 353 4.18 19.35 25.13
N GLU A 354 2.99 19.44 25.70
CA GLU A 354 2.80 19.60 27.14
C GLU A 354 3.27 18.35 27.90
N MET A 355 2.98 17.16 27.37
CA MET A 355 3.45 15.90 27.93
C MET A 355 4.99 15.83 27.97
N LEU A 356 5.65 16.15 26.85
CA LEU A 356 7.12 16.20 26.80
C LEU A 356 7.69 17.28 27.72
N ARG A 357 7.03 18.43 27.84
CA ARG A 357 7.42 19.49 28.78
C ARG A 357 7.40 19.01 30.22
N LEU A 358 6.34 18.33 30.65
CA LEU A 358 6.20 17.78 32.00
C LEU A 358 7.23 16.68 32.28
N LEU A 359 7.66 15.95 31.25
CA LEU A 359 8.73 14.95 31.32
C LEU A 359 10.15 15.55 31.28
N GLY A 360 10.29 16.86 31.06
CA GLY A 360 11.60 17.48 30.82
C GLY A 360 12.24 17.04 29.50
N GLN A 361 11.45 16.54 28.56
CA GLN A 361 11.86 16.02 27.25
C GLN A 361 11.50 16.96 26.09
N LEU A 362 11.16 18.23 26.36
CA LEU A 362 10.84 19.18 25.29
C LEU A 362 12.06 19.58 24.45
N GLU A 363 13.26 19.55 25.05
CA GLU A 363 14.55 19.82 24.38
C GLU A 363 15.23 18.51 23.97
N SER A 364 14.46 17.55 23.44
CA SER A 364 14.92 16.24 22.93
C SER A 364 14.57 16.06 21.45
N HIS A 365 14.99 14.92 20.85
CA HIS A 365 14.59 14.56 19.48
C HIS A 365 13.07 14.52 19.31
N ASP A 366 12.34 13.97 20.28
CA ASP A 366 10.87 13.91 20.25
C ASP A 366 10.25 15.31 20.35
N GLY A 367 10.82 16.17 21.20
CA GLY A 367 10.41 17.57 21.33
C GLY A 367 10.57 18.34 20.02
N ALA A 368 11.72 18.19 19.35
CA ALA A 368 11.94 18.77 18.03
C ALA A 368 10.97 18.23 16.97
N ALA A 369 10.64 16.94 17.00
CA ALA A 369 9.66 16.33 16.09
C ALA A 369 8.24 16.89 16.31
N VAL A 370 7.83 17.10 17.57
CA VAL A 370 6.53 17.72 17.89
C VAL A 370 6.50 19.18 17.43
N LEU A 371 7.54 19.97 17.71
CA LEU A 371 7.63 21.37 17.27
C LEU A 371 7.58 21.51 15.74
N THR A 372 8.22 20.57 15.02
CA THR A 372 8.16 20.51 13.55
C THR A 372 6.72 20.29 13.05
N CYS A 373 5.94 19.44 13.73
CA CYS A 373 4.54 19.20 13.38
C CYS A 373 3.65 20.41 13.72
N ILE A 374 3.87 21.05 14.88
CA ILE A 374 3.19 22.31 15.25
C ILE A 374 3.43 23.38 14.19
N ALA A 375 4.69 23.56 13.78
CA ALA A 375 5.05 24.49 12.74
C ALA A 375 4.35 24.17 11.40
N ALA A 376 4.34 22.90 10.99
CA ALA A 376 3.64 22.46 9.78
C ALA A 376 2.15 22.84 9.80
N ASN A 377 1.46 22.58 10.90
CA ASN A 377 0.06 22.93 11.10
C ASN A 377 -0.17 24.46 11.07
N LEU A 378 0.68 25.24 11.76
CA LEU A 378 0.66 26.70 11.70
C LEU A 378 0.83 27.24 10.28
N GLN A 379 1.75 26.65 9.52
CA GLN A 379 1.99 27.01 8.11
C GLN A 379 0.78 26.68 7.22
N GLU A 380 0.09 25.57 7.45
CA GLU A 380 -1.15 25.22 6.77
C GLU A 380 -2.31 26.16 7.11
N MET A 381 -2.30 26.74 8.32
CA MET A 381 -3.24 27.81 8.72
C MET A 381 -2.81 29.21 8.24
N GLY A 382 -1.70 29.34 7.52
CA GLY A 382 -1.19 30.63 7.02
C GLY A 382 -0.44 31.46 8.06
N ARG A 383 -0.20 30.95 9.27
CA ARG A 383 0.55 31.62 10.36
C ARG A 383 2.06 31.39 10.18
N VAL A 384 2.59 31.89 9.07
CA VAL A 384 3.95 31.53 8.59
C VAL A 384 5.07 31.99 9.54
N GLU A 385 4.94 33.16 10.17
CA GLU A 385 5.96 33.68 11.10
C GLU A 385 6.07 32.84 12.39
N GLU A 386 4.93 32.42 12.94
CA GLU A 386 4.88 31.54 14.12
C GLU A 386 5.38 30.13 13.77
N SER A 387 5.07 29.65 12.56
CA SER A 387 5.64 28.41 12.03
C SER A 387 7.17 28.48 12.00
N LEU A 388 7.73 29.55 11.43
CA LEU A 388 9.17 29.70 11.31
C LEU A 388 9.87 29.78 12.68
N THR A 389 9.23 30.42 13.65
CA THR A 389 9.73 30.44 15.05
C THR A 389 9.86 29.02 15.62
N ASN A 390 8.83 28.18 15.42
CA ASN A 390 8.85 26.79 15.87
C ASN A 390 9.86 25.92 15.10
N TYR A 391 9.99 26.10 13.77
CA TYR A 391 11.03 25.42 12.98
C TYR A 391 12.44 25.75 13.44
N ARG A 392 12.74 27.03 13.69
CA ARG A 392 14.06 27.47 14.20
C ARG A 392 14.36 26.86 15.56
N LYS A 393 13.38 26.84 16.48
CA LYS A 393 13.54 26.20 17.77
C LYS A 393 13.78 24.69 17.65
N ALA A 394 13.04 24.01 16.77
CA ALA A 394 13.26 22.59 16.48
C ALA A 394 14.67 22.34 15.90
N TRP A 395 15.16 23.24 15.06
CA TRP A 395 16.50 23.17 14.46
C TRP A 395 17.59 23.34 15.52
N GLU A 396 17.46 24.35 16.39
CA GLU A 396 18.37 24.57 17.53
C GLU A 396 18.47 23.34 18.44
N ILE A 397 17.33 22.71 18.74
CA ILE A 397 17.31 21.46 19.53
C ILE A 397 18.08 20.35 18.80
N ARG A 398 17.84 20.16 17.50
CA ARG A 398 18.54 19.12 16.73
C ARG A 398 20.04 19.33 16.69
N GLN A 399 20.50 20.58 16.58
CA GLN A 399 21.92 20.94 16.66
C GLN A 399 22.48 20.65 18.06
N ALA A 400 21.76 21.03 19.12
CA ALA A 400 22.18 20.75 20.50
C ALA A 400 22.29 19.25 20.79
N CYS A 401 21.44 18.43 20.17
CA CYS A 401 21.49 16.97 20.26
C CYS A 401 22.49 16.31 19.29
N GLY A 402 23.19 17.06 18.43
CA GLY A 402 24.12 16.50 17.44
C GLY A 402 23.45 15.68 16.33
N SER A 403 22.19 16.01 15.98
CA SER A 403 21.37 15.29 15.00
C SER A 403 21.12 16.07 13.71
N GLU A 404 21.95 17.06 13.42
CA GLU A 404 21.87 17.87 12.20
C GLU A 404 22.03 17.04 10.90
N ARG A 405 22.67 15.87 10.96
CA ARG A 405 22.84 14.94 9.82
C ARG A 405 21.86 13.76 9.85
N SER A 406 20.62 14.00 10.29
CA SER A 406 19.55 12.99 10.34
C SER A 406 18.50 13.18 9.23
N LEU A 407 17.71 12.14 8.95
CA LEU A 407 16.62 12.22 7.98
C LEU A 407 15.53 13.23 8.40
N ASP A 408 15.25 13.32 9.70
CA ASP A 408 14.31 14.30 10.22
C ASP A 408 14.85 15.74 10.11
N ALA A 409 16.16 15.93 10.25
CA ALA A 409 16.79 17.24 10.04
C ALA A 409 16.63 17.71 8.59
N SER A 410 16.74 16.79 7.62
CA SER A 410 16.43 17.06 6.22
C SER A 410 14.96 17.48 6.03
N ASP A 411 14.01 16.75 6.60
CA ASP A 411 12.59 17.10 6.49
C ASP A 411 12.28 18.47 7.12
N LEU A 412 12.88 18.76 8.27
CA LEU A 412 12.78 20.05 8.94
C LEU A 412 13.34 21.21 8.08
N LEU A 413 14.54 21.06 7.54
CA LEU A 413 15.16 22.08 6.67
C LEU A 413 14.32 22.36 5.43
N ALA A 414 13.77 21.31 4.80
CA ALA A 414 12.90 21.46 3.64
C ALA A 414 11.62 22.27 3.97
N MET A 415 10.98 21.95 5.09
CA MET A 415 9.76 22.64 5.53
C MET A 415 10.03 24.09 5.98
N MET A 416 11.14 24.31 6.69
CA MET A 416 11.60 25.64 7.07
C MET A 416 11.93 26.50 5.84
N GLY A 417 12.59 25.92 4.83
CA GLY A 417 12.88 26.59 3.57
C GLY A 417 11.63 27.08 2.85
N VAL A 418 10.55 26.28 2.85
CA VAL A 418 9.26 26.70 2.30
C VAL A 418 8.67 27.87 3.09
N ALA A 419 8.72 27.84 4.43
CA ALA A 419 8.24 28.94 5.27
C ALA A 419 8.97 30.25 4.96
N GLU A 420 10.30 30.19 4.81
CA GLU A 420 11.15 31.34 4.51
C GLU A 420 10.89 31.91 3.10
N CYS A 421 10.76 31.04 2.09
CA CYS A 421 10.39 31.46 0.74
C CYS A 421 9.00 32.12 0.71
N ARG A 422 8.03 31.64 1.49
CA ARG A 422 6.70 32.28 1.62
C ARG A 422 6.77 33.70 2.18
N LEU A 423 7.76 34.00 3.02
CA LEU A 423 8.02 35.35 3.55
C LEU A 423 8.94 36.19 2.63
N GLY A 424 9.33 35.66 1.46
CA GLY A 424 10.19 36.35 0.50
C GLY A 424 11.69 36.33 0.85
N SER A 425 12.11 35.45 1.76
CA SER A 425 13.54 35.28 2.08
C SER A 425 14.20 34.32 1.09
N GLY A 426 15.22 34.80 0.37
CA GLY A 426 16.02 33.98 -0.54
C GLY A 426 16.87 32.89 0.15
N GLU A 427 17.04 32.97 1.47
CA GLU A 427 17.73 31.92 2.25
C GLU A 427 16.92 30.61 2.28
N GLY A 428 15.59 30.67 2.10
CA GLY A 428 14.74 29.48 2.14
C GLY A 428 15.08 28.46 1.06
N LEU A 429 15.55 28.92 -0.10
CA LEU A 429 16.00 28.02 -1.18
C LEU A 429 17.28 27.27 -0.78
N LYS A 430 18.19 27.92 -0.05
CA LYS A 430 19.43 27.27 0.41
C LYS A 430 19.12 26.15 1.40
N HIS A 431 18.26 26.38 2.39
CA HIS A 431 17.84 25.34 3.33
C HIS A 431 17.16 24.16 2.63
N ALA A 432 16.30 24.42 1.64
CA ALA A 432 15.67 23.35 0.87
C ALA A 432 16.69 22.56 0.01
N GLN A 433 17.72 23.21 -0.53
CA GLN A 433 18.79 22.53 -1.25
C GLN A 433 19.68 21.72 -0.31
N GLU A 434 20.02 22.24 0.87
CA GLU A 434 20.74 21.51 1.92
C GLU A 434 19.98 20.25 2.36
N ALA A 435 18.65 20.33 2.46
CA ALA A 435 17.81 19.18 2.75
C ALA A 435 17.95 18.07 1.69
N LYS A 436 17.93 18.45 0.40
CA LYS A 436 18.14 17.53 -0.74
C LYS A 436 19.54 16.92 -0.71
N ASP A 437 20.57 17.74 -0.50
CA ASP A 437 21.96 17.30 -0.45
C ASP A 437 22.20 16.32 0.72
N LEU A 438 21.56 16.55 1.86
CA LEU A 438 21.62 15.65 3.01
C LEU A 438 21.00 14.27 2.67
N ARG A 439 19.86 14.23 1.97
CA ARG A 439 19.26 12.96 1.50
C ARG A 439 20.17 12.21 0.53
N ILE A 440 20.87 12.93 -0.35
CA ILE A 440 21.85 12.35 -1.28
C ILE A 440 23.03 11.76 -0.50
N GLN A 441 23.61 12.51 0.45
CA GLN A 441 24.74 12.05 1.26
C GLN A 441 24.42 10.82 2.10
N LEU A 442 23.18 10.71 2.58
CA LEU A 442 22.71 9.55 3.34
C LEU A 442 22.27 8.38 2.45
N GLY A 443 22.25 8.53 1.12
CA GLY A 443 21.75 7.53 0.19
C GLY A 443 20.24 7.27 0.30
N GLN A 444 19.49 8.26 0.81
CA GLN A 444 18.06 8.14 1.14
C GLN A 444 17.18 9.08 0.31
N LEU A 445 17.65 9.49 -0.88
CA LEU A 445 16.85 10.31 -1.81
C LEU A 445 15.82 9.47 -2.59
N ASN A 446 16.16 8.25 -2.98
CA ASN A 446 15.35 7.42 -3.89
C ASN A 446 14.22 6.65 -3.17
N ASN A 447 13.49 7.32 -2.29
CA ASN A 447 12.34 6.77 -1.57
C ASN A 447 11.23 7.84 -1.43
N PRO A 448 10.02 7.49 -0.93
CA PRO A 448 8.91 8.45 -0.82
C PRO A 448 9.21 9.68 0.06
N HIS A 449 10.17 9.61 0.99
CA HIS A 449 10.60 10.76 1.78
C HIS A 449 11.52 11.69 1.00
N GLY A 450 12.48 11.15 0.24
CA GLY A 450 13.30 11.98 -0.64
C GLY A 450 12.44 12.68 -1.70
N ALA A 451 11.42 12.00 -2.23
CA ALA A 451 10.44 12.63 -3.12
C ALA A 451 9.69 13.80 -2.45
N TYR A 452 9.36 13.70 -1.15
CA TYR A 452 8.76 14.80 -0.40
C TYR A 452 9.72 16.00 -0.28
N VAL A 453 11.02 15.78 -0.05
CA VAL A 453 12.02 16.86 -0.01
C VAL A 453 12.12 17.57 -1.37
N LEU A 454 12.17 16.81 -2.48
CA LEU A 454 12.14 17.39 -3.82
C LEU A 454 10.86 18.20 -4.07
N GLN A 455 9.71 17.71 -3.60
CA GLN A 455 8.46 18.43 -3.66
C GLN A 455 8.54 19.76 -2.89
N GLN A 456 9.10 19.79 -1.67
CA GLN A 456 9.27 21.04 -0.93
C GLN A 456 10.22 22.00 -1.64
N LEU A 457 11.31 21.50 -2.22
CA LEU A 457 12.24 22.31 -3.01
C LEU A 457 11.56 22.92 -4.25
N GLY A 458 10.75 22.14 -4.96
CA GLY A 458 9.92 22.63 -6.07
C GLY A 458 8.93 23.72 -5.62
N VAL A 459 8.38 23.61 -4.41
CA VAL A 459 7.55 24.67 -3.82
C VAL A 459 8.36 25.94 -3.55
N CYS A 460 9.60 25.83 -3.08
CA CYS A 460 10.48 26.99 -2.91
C CYS A 460 10.72 27.71 -4.25
N TYR A 461 11.11 26.97 -5.31
CA TYR A 461 11.28 27.54 -6.65
C TYR A 461 10.01 28.21 -7.16
N PHE A 462 8.85 27.57 -6.98
CA PHE A 462 7.56 28.14 -7.37
C PHE A 462 7.25 29.46 -6.65
N MET A 463 7.50 29.53 -5.33
CA MET A 463 7.28 30.77 -4.55
C MET A 463 8.21 31.91 -4.98
N LEU A 464 9.42 31.58 -5.44
CA LEU A 464 10.39 32.55 -5.96
C LEU A 464 10.18 32.90 -7.45
N GLY A 465 9.21 32.27 -8.12
CA GLY A 465 8.84 32.54 -9.51
C GLY A 465 9.65 31.78 -10.56
N ASP A 466 10.54 30.86 -10.15
CA ASP A 466 11.25 29.98 -11.07
C ASP A 466 10.40 28.73 -11.35
N PHE A 467 9.41 28.87 -12.23
CA PHE A 467 8.45 27.81 -12.52
C PHE A 467 9.07 26.63 -13.29
N GLN A 468 10.18 26.84 -14.00
CA GLN A 468 10.84 25.76 -14.72
C GLN A 468 11.64 24.88 -13.76
N ALA A 469 12.44 25.48 -12.87
CA ALA A 469 13.13 24.71 -11.83
C ALA A 469 12.13 24.00 -10.90
N ALA A 470 10.98 24.62 -10.62
CA ALA A 470 9.90 23.98 -9.87
C ALA A 470 9.37 22.71 -10.58
N LEU A 471 9.13 22.78 -11.90
CA LEU A 471 8.71 21.63 -12.71
C LEU A 471 9.74 20.51 -12.67
N ASP A 472 11.02 20.82 -12.85
CA ASP A 472 12.10 19.82 -12.85
C ASP A 472 12.13 19.04 -11.53
N GLU A 473 11.96 19.72 -10.38
CA GLU A 473 11.92 19.07 -9.06
C GLU A 473 10.61 18.28 -8.83
N PHE A 474 9.47 18.76 -9.33
CA PHE A 474 8.21 18.01 -9.25
C PHE A 474 8.22 16.75 -10.14
N GLU A 475 8.84 16.81 -11.32
CA GLU A 475 9.03 15.65 -12.19
C GLU A 475 9.97 14.63 -11.55
N ALA A 476 11.10 15.08 -10.97
CA ALA A 476 11.99 14.19 -10.22
C ALA A 476 11.28 13.54 -9.01
N SER A 477 10.44 14.29 -8.28
CA SER A 477 9.61 13.75 -7.20
C SER A 477 8.61 12.70 -7.71
N LYS A 478 7.90 12.99 -8.81
CA LYS A 478 6.95 12.09 -9.45
C LYS A 478 7.61 10.79 -9.89
N ASP A 479 8.79 10.86 -10.51
CA ASP A 479 9.55 9.70 -10.95
C ASP A 479 9.95 8.78 -9.80
N ILE A 480 10.37 9.34 -8.66
CA ILE A 480 10.67 8.56 -7.46
C ILE A 480 9.39 7.93 -6.91
N LEU A 481 8.29 8.67 -6.81
CA LEU A 481 7.02 8.12 -6.32
C LEU A 481 6.49 7.01 -7.24
N GLN A 482 6.71 7.12 -8.55
CA GLN A 482 6.39 6.06 -9.50
C GLN A 482 7.28 4.83 -9.22
N LYS A 483 8.60 4.96 -9.24
CA LYS A 483 9.55 3.86 -8.98
C LYS A 483 9.36 3.17 -7.62
N THR A 484 8.84 3.90 -6.63
CA THR A 484 8.60 3.42 -5.26
C THR A 484 7.14 3.00 -5.02
N SER A 485 6.33 2.91 -6.07
CA SER A 485 4.92 2.46 -5.99
C SER A 485 4.03 3.33 -5.10
N SER A 486 4.42 4.59 -4.91
CA SER A 486 3.78 5.55 -4.00
C SER A 486 3.07 6.68 -4.74
N LEU A 487 2.99 6.62 -6.08
CA LEU A 487 2.31 7.64 -6.89
C LEU A 487 0.78 7.62 -6.74
N GLN A 488 0.17 6.44 -6.53
CA GLN A 488 -1.26 6.31 -6.25
C GLN A 488 -1.59 6.59 -4.78
N THR A 489 -1.19 7.76 -4.31
CA THR A 489 -1.45 8.26 -2.96
C THR A 489 -1.81 9.75 -3.01
N PRO A 490 -2.39 10.31 -1.94
CA PRO A 490 -2.59 11.76 -1.84
C PRO A 490 -1.31 12.58 -2.04
N GLN A 491 -0.16 12.05 -1.63
CA GLN A 491 1.15 12.68 -1.88
C GLN A 491 1.47 12.73 -3.37
N GLY A 492 1.32 11.62 -4.09
CA GLY A 492 1.56 11.57 -5.54
C GLY A 492 0.63 12.49 -6.34
N ALA A 493 -0.66 12.51 -6.00
CA ALA A 493 -1.60 13.44 -6.60
C ALA A 493 -1.23 14.92 -6.33
N SER A 494 -0.73 15.24 -5.12
CA SER A 494 -0.27 16.59 -4.79
C SER A 494 0.95 17.01 -5.64
N VAL A 495 1.88 16.11 -5.93
CA VAL A 495 3.03 16.42 -6.81
C VAL A 495 2.54 16.77 -8.22
N VAL A 496 1.64 15.96 -8.78
CA VAL A 496 1.05 16.22 -10.11
C VAL A 496 0.26 17.54 -10.13
N GLN A 497 -0.52 17.82 -9.09
CA GLN A 497 -1.25 19.06 -8.94
C GLN A 497 -0.34 20.29 -8.82
N ARG A 498 0.79 20.19 -8.12
CA ARG A 498 1.78 21.27 -8.05
C ARG A 498 2.48 21.54 -9.38
N ALA A 499 2.78 20.49 -10.15
CA ALA A 499 3.28 20.63 -11.51
C ALA A 499 2.25 21.34 -12.41
N ALA A 500 0.96 21.01 -12.28
CA ALA A 500 -0.12 21.69 -13.00
C ALA A 500 -0.17 23.20 -12.70
N ARG A 501 0.00 23.60 -11.43
CA ARG A 501 0.10 25.01 -11.04
C ARG A 501 1.27 25.75 -11.68
N CYS A 502 2.38 25.06 -11.98
CA CYS A 502 3.49 25.67 -12.72
C CYS A 502 3.10 25.96 -14.16
N PHE A 503 2.44 25.02 -14.84
CA PHE A 503 1.94 25.25 -16.20
C PHE A 503 0.92 26.39 -16.27
N CYS A 504 0.04 26.53 -15.26
CA CYS A 504 -0.83 27.70 -15.11
C CYS A 504 -0.04 29.02 -15.16
N LYS A 505 1.05 29.10 -14.37
CA LYS A 505 1.91 30.30 -14.31
C LYS A 505 2.72 30.54 -15.58
N LEU A 506 3.03 29.48 -16.33
CA LEU A 506 3.66 29.55 -17.64
C LEU A 506 2.66 29.84 -18.78
N GLY A 507 1.35 29.86 -18.50
CA GLY A 507 0.28 30.11 -19.47
C GLY A 507 -0.10 28.90 -20.33
N ASP A 508 0.36 27.69 -19.98
CA ASP A 508 -0.02 26.45 -20.65
C ASP A 508 -1.22 25.80 -19.94
N PHE A 509 -2.39 26.41 -20.11
CA PHE A 509 -3.65 25.95 -19.50
C PHE A 509 -4.07 24.54 -19.97
N ARG A 510 -3.61 24.11 -21.14
CA ARG A 510 -3.90 22.77 -21.66
C ARG A 510 -3.20 21.71 -20.82
N ARG A 511 -1.88 21.85 -20.63
CA ARG A 511 -1.11 20.90 -19.80
C ARG A 511 -1.52 20.96 -18.34
N GLU A 512 -1.86 22.14 -17.82
CA GLU A 512 -2.46 22.28 -16.49
C GLU A 512 -3.70 21.40 -16.35
N LEU A 513 -4.66 21.51 -17.28
CA LEU A 513 -5.91 20.76 -17.22
C LEU A 513 -5.67 19.24 -17.34
N GLU A 514 -4.80 18.82 -18.26
CA GLU A 514 -4.41 17.41 -18.43
C GLU A 514 -3.84 16.82 -17.13
N LEU A 515 -2.95 17.54 -16.44
CA LEU A 515 -2.38 17.10 -15.17
C LEU A 515 -3.38 17.11 -14.02
N LEU A 516 -4.29 18.08 -13.95
CA LEU A 516 -5.32 18.12 -12.90
C LEU A 516 -6.30 16.96 -13.03
N TRP A 517 -6.68 16.57 -14.25
CA TRP A 517 -7.45 15.34 -14.48
C TRP A 517 -6.66 14.08 -14.10
N GLN A 518 -5.36 14.04 -14.40
CA GLN A 518 -4.49 12.94 -13.94
C GLN A 518 -4.46 12.86 -12.40
N ALA A 519 -4.26 13.98 -11.70
CA ALA A 519 -4.23 14.04 -10.24
C ALA A 519 -5.56 13.60 -9.63
N ARG A 520 -6.69 14.00 -10.23
CA ARG A 520 -8.02 13.56 -9.82
C ARG A 520 -8.17 12.04 -9.97
N LYS A 521 -7.77 11.48 -11.12
CA LYS A 521 -7.83 10.04 -11.37
C LYS A 521 -6.98 9.25 -10.37
N LEU A 522 -5.77 9.71 -10.06
CA LEU A 522 -4.91 9.07 -9.05
C LEU A 522 -5.61 8.99 -7.67
N LEU A 523 -6.37 10.03 -7.31
CA LEU A 523 -7.14 10.04 -6.06
C LEU A 523 -8.41 9.18 -6.14
N GLU A 524 -9.09 9.11 -7.28
CA GLU A 524 -10.23 8.21 -7.49
C GLU A 524 -9.79 6.75 -7.41
N ASP A 525 -8.69 6.38 -8.10
CA ASP A 525 -8.12 5.04 -8.09
C ASP A 525 -7.64 4.62 -6.68
N ALA A 526 -7.12 5.58 -5.90
CA ALA A 526 -6.74 5.37 -4.50
C ALA A 526 -7.94 5.39 -3.52
N ASN A 527 -9.15 5.71 -3.99
CA ASN A 527 -10.33 5.99 -3.16
C ASN A 527 -10.02 7.05 -2.07
N GLN A 528 -9.39 8.15 -2.49
CA GLN A 528 -8.94 9.27 -1.66
C GLN A 528 -9.42 10.64 -2.20
N LEU A 529 -10.35 10.68 -3.15
CA LEU A 529 -10.89 11.93 -3.68
C LEU A 529 -11.63 12.75 -2.61
N HIS A 530 -12.16 12.10 -1.58
CA HIS A 530 -12.82 12.75 -0.43
C HIS A 530 -11.83 13.44 0.54
N SER A 531 -10.52 13.26 0.34
CA SER A 531 -9.50 13.86 1.20
C SER A 531 -9.32 15.37 0.95
N LYS A 532 -8.59 16.05 1.87
CA LYS A 532 -8.11 17.43 1.69
C LYS A 532 -7.40 17.63 0.34
N SER A 533 -6.59 16.66 -0.08
CA SER A 533 -5.86 16.71 -1.36
C SER A 533 -6.81 16.66 -2.55
N GLY A 534 -7.90 15.89 -2.47
CA GLY A 534 -8.94 15.85 -3.48
C GLY A 534 -9.67 17.17 -3.63
N VAL A 535 -10.04 17.83 -2.53
CA VAL A 535 -10.62 19.18 -2.57
C VAL A 535 -9.68 20.18 -3.24
N LEU A 536 -8.38 20.15 -2.92
CA LEU A 536 -7.39 21.03 -3.55
C LEU A 536 -7.29 20.79 -5.07
N VAL A 537 -7.26 19.53 -5.51
CA VAL A 537 -7.26 19.17 -6.93
C VAL A 537 -8.54 19.66 -7.61
N LEU A 538 -9.70 19.45 -7.01
CA LEU A 538 -10.99 19.89 -7.56
C LEU A 538 -11.09 21.43 -7.62
N LEU A 539 -10.55 22.14 -6.63
CA LEU A 539 -10.51 23.60 -6.61
C LEU A 539 -9.66 24.17 -7.75
N ASP A 540 -8.48 23.61 -7.95
CA ASP A 540 -7.58 24.02 -9.05
C ASP A 540 -8.18 23.62 -10.40
N LEU A 541 -8.74 22.40 -10.51
CA LEU A 541 -9.42 21.93 -11.72
C LEU A 541 -10.61 22.83 -12.08
N GLY A 542 -11.42 23.21 -11.09
CA GLY A 542 -12.50 24.15 -11.26
C GLY A 542 -12.02 25.52 -11.74
N SER A 543 -10.89 26.01 -11.20
CA SER A 543 -10.30 27.29 -11.63
C SER A 543 -9.78 27.21 -13.07
N ALA A 544 -9.03 26.16 -13.43
CA ALA A 544 -8.52 25.94 -14.78
C ALA A 544 -9.64 25.80 -15.82
N LEU A 545 -10.75 25.13 -15.45
CA LEU A 545 -11.93 25.01 -16.31
C LEU A 545 -12.61 26.37 -16.55
N LEU A 546 -12.67 27.26 -15.55
CA LEU A 546 -13.17 28.62 -15.73
C LEU A 546 -12.28 29.43 -16.67
N ASP A 547 -10.96 29.31 -16.52
CA ASP A 547 -10.00 29.98 -17.41
C ASP A 547 -10.13 29.48 -18.86
N CYS A 548 -10.51 28.20 -19.04
CA CYS A 548 -10.83 27.59 -20.33
C CYS A 548 -12.28 27.84 -20.81
N GLN A 549 -13.07 28.68 -20.13
CA GLN A 549 -14.48 28.96 -20.44
C GLN A 549 -15.40 27.72 -20.45
N GLN A 550 -15.07 26.71 -19.66
CA GLN A 550 -15.86 25.48 -19.48
C GLN A 550 -16.72 25.55 -18.20
N ASP A 551 -17.56 26.60 -18.11
CA ASP A 551 -18.30 26.97 -16.90
C ASP A 551 -19.19 25.85 -16.33
N ASP A 552 -19.86 25.08 -17.18
CA ASP A 552 -20.76 24.01 -16.75
C ASP A 552 -19.98 22.85 -16.07
N GLU A 553 -18.80 22.53 -16.59
CA GLU A 553 -17.95 21.48 -16.00
C GLU A 553 -17.24 21.99 -14.74
N ALA A 554 -16.76 23.24 -14.76
CA ALA A 554 -16.21 23.91 -13.59
C ALA A 554 -17.21 23.90 -12.42
N LYS A 555 -18.49 24.18 -12.72
CA LYS A 555 -19.57 24.14 -11.72
C LYS A 555 -19.71 22.75 -11.09
N LYS A 556 -19.77 21.68 -11.89
CA LYS A 556 -19.91 20.30 -11.36
C LYS A 556 -18.74 19.94 -10.44
N VAL A 557 -17.52 20.26 -10.86
CA VAL A 557 -16.29 19.98 -10.11
C VAL A 557 -16.26 20.74 -8.78
N LEU A 558 -16.60 22.03 -8.79
CA LEU A 558 -16.63 22.85 -7.58
C LEU A 558 -17.79 22.48 -6.63
N GLU A 559 -18.96 22.11 -7.14
CA GLU A 559 -20.06 21.59 -6.32
C GLU A 559 -19.70 20.24 -5.68
N LEU A 560 -18.95 19.38 -6.38
CA LEU A 560 -18.38 18.16 -5.78
C LEU A 560 -17.41 18.50 -4.66
N ALA A 561 -16.51 19.47 -4.85
CA ALA A 561 -15.60 19.93 -3.80
C ALA A 561 -16.35 20.46 -2.57
N GLU A 562 -17.42 21.24 -2.76
CA GLU A 562 -18.25 21.78 -1.66
C GLU A 562 -18.95 20.66 -0.87
N ARG A 563 -19.48 19.65 -1.55
CA ARG A 563 -20.05 18.46 -0.90
C ARG A 563 -19.01 17.72 -0.06
N ILE A 564 -17.83 17.47 -0.64
CA ILE A 564 -16.74 16.77 0.05
C ILE A 564 -16.30 17.54 1.31
N CYS A 565 -16.16 18.87 1.22
CA CYS A 565 -15.86 19.71 2.37
C CYS A 565 -16.87 19.54 3.50
N THR A 566 -18.17 19.56 3.15
CA THR A 566 -19.27 19.46 4.10
C THR A 566 -19.35 18.08 4.76
N GLU A 567 -19.25 17.01 3.96
CA GLU A 567 -19.36 15.63 4.42
C GLU A 567 -18.18 15.19 5.29
N ASN A 568 -16.96 15.67 4.99
CA ASN A 568 -15.72 15.20 5.62
C ASN A 568 -15.15 16.20 6.65
N ARG A 569 -15.86 17.29 6.94
CA ARG A 569 -15.45 18.34 7.90
C ARG A 569 -14.06 18.90 7.59
N ILE A 570 -13.78 19.12 6.30
CA ILE A 570 -12.51 19.72 5.87
C ILE A 570 -12.50 21.19 6.31
N GLY A 571 -11.35 21.66 6.81
CA GLY A 571 -11.19 22.97 7.45
C GLY A 571 -11.82 24.15 6.71
N SER A 572 -12.28 25.14 7.49
CA SER A 572 -13.09 26.28 7.03
C SER A 572 -12.43 27.06 5.89
N THR A 573 -11.11 27.25 5.92
CA THR A 573 -10.38 27.99 4.87
C THR A 573 -10.55 27.39 3.48
N LEU A 574 -10.49 26.06 3.36
CA LEU A 574 -10.67 25.38 2.07
C LEU A 574 -12.12 25.45 1.61
N SER A 575 -13.07 25.26 2.54
CA SER A 575 -14.49 25.40 2.26
C SER A 575 -14.82 26.82 1.76
N GLU A 576 -14.24 27.85 2.36
CA GLU A 576 -14.41 29.25 1.95
C GLU A 576 -13.87 29.50 0.54
N LEU A 577 -12.68 28.97 0.22
CA LEU A 577 -12.09 29.08 -1.13
C LEU A 577 -12.97 28.44 -2.21
N VAL A 578 -13.53 27.25 -1.93
CA VAL A 578 -14.47 26.57 -2.83
C VAL A 578 -15.72 27.41 -3.04
N GLN A 579 -16.30 27.94 -1.95
CA GLN A 579 -17.48 28.80 -2.02
C GLN A 579 -17.22 30.08 -2.80
N ASP A 580 -16.05 30.70 -2.63
CA ASP A 580 -15.67 31.91 -3.35
C ASP A 580 -15.53 31.66 -4.86
N ARG A 581 -14.98 30.52 -5.27
CA ARG A 581 -14.96 30.10 -6.68
C ARG A 581 -16.37 29.84 -7.22
N LEU A 582 -17.24 29.19 -6.46
CA LEU A 582 -18.65 29.01 -6.83
C LEU A 582 -19.40 30.35 -6.98
N LYS A 583 -19.06 31.37 -6.18
CA LYS A 583 -19.65 32.72 -6.32
C LYS A 583 -19.29 33.38 -7.65
N VAL A 584 -18.09 33.13 -8.21
CA VAL A 584 -17.69 33.66 -9.52
C VAL A 584 -18.67 33.20 -10.59
N LEU A 585 -18.93 31.88 -10.67
CA LEU A 585 -19.90 31.27 -11.59
C LEU A 585 -21.32 31.81 -11.43
N ARG A 586 -21.75 32.10 -10.19
CA ARG A 586 -23.07 32.67 -9.93
C ARG A 586 -23.18 34.11 -10.44
N LYS A 587 -22.11 34.91 -10.37
CA LYS A 587 -22.11 36.31 -10.85
C LYS A 587 -22.08 36.41 -12.38
N THR A 588 -21.37 35.53 -13.09
CA THR A 588 -21.35 35.53 -14.56
C THR A 588 -22.74 35.29 -15.16
N ARG A 589 -23.58 34.47 -14.51
CA ARG A 589 -24.98 34.26 -14.94
C ARG A 589 -25.89 35.48 -14.80
N TYR A 590 -25.65 36.38 -13.85
CA TYR A 590 -26.48 37.59 -13.69
C TYR A 590 -26.15 38.68 -14.71
N CYS A 591 -24.95 38.69 -15.29
CA CYS A 591 -24.58 39.65 -16.33
C CYS A 591 -25.02 39.29 -17.75
N ILE A 592 -25.56 38.07 -17.97
CA ILE A 592 -26.01 37.59 -19.29
C ILE A 592 -27.55 37.69 -19.42
N VAL A 593 -28.27 38.04 -18.34
CA VAL A 593 -29.74 38.16 -18.31
C VAL A 593 -30.22 39.61 -18.07
N SER A 594 -29.33 40.60 -18.17
CA SER A 594 -29.66 42.03 -18.19
C SER A 594 -29.28 42.64 -19.54
#